data_AF-A0A975YLT9-F1
#
_entry.id   AF-A0A975YLT9-F1
#
_cell.length_a   1.000
_cell.length_b   1.000
_cell.length_c   1.000
_cell.angle_alpha   90.00
_cell.angle_beta   90.00
_cell.angle_gamma   90.00
#
_symmetry.space_group_name_H-M   'P 1'
#
loop_
_entity.id
_entity.type
_entity.pdbx_description
1 polymer ?
#
loop_
_entity_poly.entity_id
_entity_poly.type
_entity_poly.pdbx_seq_one_letter_code
_entity_poly.pdbx_strand_id
1 'polypeptide(L)'
;MQQHYQRLVMHLLPDAYLLANTLSDAQIEQFMQGLTERQQEFAEKYRDTTQSQARVRYRERITDNLEEWFGSLSAQQEDVVSQWVNEMKVTTADWVAFHSRLRRELTHLFTLRHNEALFSAQLQALLFAPEQFYSPVLRAKFQYNQAISDKYLVEIVRLASDKQIAYFRGGD
;
A
#
# COMPACT_ATOMS: atom_id res chain seq x y z
N MET A 1 -0.48 -15.09 1.59
CA MET A 1 -0.73 -13.94 0.69
C MET A 1 0.54 -13.36 0.05
N GLN A 2 1.56 -12.93 0.81
CA GLN A 2 2.75 -12.27 0.24
C GLN A 2 3.55 -13.14 -0.76
N GLN A 3 3.75 -14.43 -0.46
CA GLN A 3 4.42 -15.37 -1.39
C GLN A 3 3.59 -15.72 -2.64
N HIS A 4 2.26 -15.60 -2.57
CA HIS A 4 1.40 -15.83 -3.73
C HIS A 4 1.44 -14.61 -4.67
N TYR A 5 1.34 -13.41 -4.11
CA TYR A 5 1.55 -12.16 -4.84
C TYR A 5 2.94 -12.09 -5.50
N GLN A 6 4.00 -12.44 -4.77
CA GLN A 6 5.36 -12.46 -5.32
C GLN A 6 5.50 -13.43 -6.49
N ARG A 7 4.95 -14.65 -6.38
CA ARG A 7 4.98 -15.63 -7.48
C ARG A 7 4.22 -15.13 -8.71
N LEU A 8 3.03 -14.54 -8.51
CA LEU A 8 2.23 -13.99 -9.60
C LEU A 8 2.97 -12.84 -10.31
N VAL A 9 3.52 -11.90 -9.55
CA VAL A 9 4.29 -10.79 -10.11
C VAL A 9 5.55 -11.29 -10.84
N MET A 10 6.31 -12.22 -10.25
CA MET A 10 7.49 -12.81 -10.90
C MET A 10 7.15 -13.50 -12.22
N HIS A 11 5.98 -14.12 -12.33
CA HIS A 11 5.52 -14.73 -13.57
C HIS A 11 5.20 -13.69 -14.65
N LEU A 12 4.74 -12.51 -14.26
CA LEU A 12 4.37 -11.42 -15.17
C LEU A 12 5.55 -10.53 -15.58
N LEU A 13 6.68 -10.57 -14.87
CA LEU A 13 7.85 -9.72 -15.17
C LEU A 13 8.38 -9.86 -16.60
N PRO A 14 8.57 -11.08 -17.15
CA PRO A 14 9.03 -11.23 -18.53
C PRO A 14 8.07 -10.60 -19.55
N ASP A 15 6.76 -10.80 -19.38
CA ASP A 15 5.74 -10.23 -20.26
C ASP A 15 5.70 -8.69 -20.15
N ALA A 16 5.88 -8.16 -18.95
CA ALA A 16 5.98 -6.72 -18.72
C ALA A 16 7.20 -6.12 -19.44
N TYR A 17 8.33 -6.82 -19.44
CA TYR A 17 9.52 -6.41 -20.21
C TYR A 17 9.25 -6.47 -21.72
N LEU A 18 8.71 -7.57 -22.24
CA LEU A 18 8.40 -7.71 -23.67
C LEU A 18 7.48 -6.58 -24.14
N LEU A 19 6.43 -6.29 -23.38
CA LEU A 19 5.54 -5.17 -23.68
C LEU A 19 6.32 -3.84 -23.67
N ALA A 20 7.05 -3.54 -22.61
CA ALA A 20 7.80 -2.29 -22.48
C ALA A 20 8.83 -2.09 -23.60
N ASN A 21 9.48 -3.16 -24.06
CA ASN A 21 10.45 -3.12 -25.15
C ASN A 21 9.80 -2.81 -26.52
N THR A 22 8.51 -3.11 -26.69
CA THR A 22 7.76 -2.81 -27.93
C THR A 22 7.14 -1.41 -27.97
N LEU A 23 7.09 -0.70 -26.84
CA LEU A 23 6.49 0.62 -26.79
C LEU A 23 7.36 1.65 -27.50
N SER A 24 6.72 2.46 -28.34
CA SER A 24 7.33 3.68 -28.88
C SER A 24 7.46 4.76 -27.80
N ASP A 25 8.34 5.73 -28.01
CA ASP A 25 8.51 6.86 -27.09
C ASP A 25 7.18 7.63 -26.89
N ALA A 26 6.37 7.77 -27.95
CA ALA A 26 5.06 8.40 -27.87
C ALA A 26 4.06 7.62 -26.99
N GLN A 27 4.08 6.28 -27.05
CA GLN A 27 3.24 5.44 -26.18
C GLN A 27 3.70 5.50 -24.72
N ILE A 28 5.01 5.58 -24.48
CA ILE A 28 5.57 5.78 -23.13
C ILE A 28 5.15 7.15 -22.59
N GLU A 29 5.25 8.21 -23.40
CA GLU A 29 4.82 9.56 -23.01
C GLU A 29 3.32 9.58 -22.67
N GLN A 30 2.47 8.99 -23.50
CA GLN A 30 1.03 8.87 -23.25
C GLN A 30 0.73 8.12 -21.94
N PHE A 31 1.42 7.00 -21.70
CA PHE A 31 1.28 6.26 -20.45
C PHE A 31 1.67 7.12 -19.23
N MET A 32 2.81 7.81 -19.31
CA MET A 32 3.31 8.66 -18.23
C MET A 32 2.43 9.89 -17.98
N GLN A 33 1.77 10.42 -19.02
CA GLN A 33 0.77 11.47 -18.90
C GLN A 33 -0.45 10.97 -18.13
N GLY A 34 -1.05 9.83 -18.52
CA GLY A 34 -2.20 9.27 -17.82
C GLY A 34 -1.90 8.90 -16.36
N LEU A 35 -0.67 8.46 -16.08
CA LEU A 35 -0.21 8.28 -14.70
C LEU A 35 -0.15 9.61 -13.93
N THR A 36 0.34 10.67 -14.57
CA THR A 36 0.46 12.00 -13.96
C THR A 36 -0.93 12.57 -13.63
N GLU A 37 -1.89 12.43 -14.53
CA GLU A 37 -3.28 12.87 -14.34
C GLU A 37 -3.90 12.18 -13.11
N ARG A 38 -3.80 10.84 -13.03
CA ARG A 38 -4.28 10.08 -11.86
C ARG A 38 -3.61 10.48 -10.55
N GLN A 39 -2.31 10.79 -10.60
CA GLN A 39 -1.58 11.26 -9.42
C GLN A 39 -2.05 12.66 -8.98
N GLN A 40 -2.38 13.53 -9.92
CA GLN A 40 -2.93 14.85 -9.64
C GLN A 40 -4.33 14.75 -9.04
N GLU A 41 -5.21 13.92 -9.60
CA GLU A 41 -6.55 13.65 -9.05
C GLU A 41 -6.46 13.12 -7.62
N PHE A 42 -5.54 12.19 -7.35
CA PHE A 42 -5.29 11.69 -5.99
C PHE A 42 -4.79 12.82 -5.08
N ALA A 43 -3.79 13.60 -5.51
CA ALA A 43 -3.26 14.70 -4.74
C ALA A 43 -4.33 15.74 -4.40
N GLU A 44 -5.23 16.06 -5.34
CA GLU A 44 -6.36 16.97 -5.17
C GLU A 44 -7.38 16.42 -4.18
N LYS A 45 -7.79 15.16 -4.36
CA LYS A 45 -8.75 14.47 -3.47
C LYS A 45 -8.30 14.49 -2.01
N TYR A 46 -6.99 14.45 -1.77
CA TYR A 46 -6.42 14.36 -0.43
C TYR A 46 -5.72 15.64 0.06
N ARG A 47 -5.66 16.71 -0.75
CA ARG A 47 -4.96 17.96 -0.44
C ARG A 47 -5.40 18.57 0.89
N ASP A 48 -6.71 18.64 1.09
CA ASP A 48 -7.33 19.28 2.25
C ASP A 48 -7.80 18.26 3.30
N THR A 49 -7.30 17.03 3.24
CA THR A 49 -7.63 16.01 4.23
C THR A 49 -7.00 16.38 5.57
N THR A 50 -7.86 16.77 6.51
CA THR A 50 -7.45 17.01 7.90
C THR A 50 -7.02 15.70 8.57
N GLN A 51 -6.21 15.79 9.63
CA GLN A 51 -5.83 14.60 10.40
C GLN A 51 -7.05 13.86 10.96
N SER A 52 -8.11 14.58 11.35
CA SER A 52 -9.36 13.97 11.83
C SER A 52 -10.04 13.14 10.75
N GLN A 53 -10.19 13.69 9.54
CA GLN A 53 -10.77 12.96 8.40
C GLN A 53 -9.91 11.74 8.01
N ALA A 54 -8.58 11.86 8.05
CA ALA A 54 -7.70 10.72 7.80
C ALA A 54 -7.91 9.60 8.84
N ARG A 55 -8.03 9.97 10.12
CA ARG A 55 -8.29 9.01 11.21
C ARG A 55 -9.64 8.32 11.06
N VAL A 56 -10.71 9.03 10.66
CA VAL A 56 -12.01 8.40 10.37
C VAL A 56 -11.85 7.30 9.31
N ARG A 57 -11.19 7.60 8.18
CA ARG A 57 -10.94 6.60 7.13
C ARG A 57 -10.06 5.44 7.60
N TYR A 58 -9.09 5.70 8.48
CA TYR A 58 -8.26 4.63 9.06
C TYR A 58 -9.10 3.73 9.95
N ARG A 59 -10.01 4.30 10.75
CA ARG A 59 -10.93 3.54 11.58
C ARG A 59 -11.79 2.63 10.74
N GLU A 60 -12.49 3.18 9.75
CA GLU A 60 -13.34 2.41 8.81
C GLU A 60 -12.57 1.23 8.23
N ARG A 61 -11.41 1.50 7.61
CA ARG A 61 -10.59 0.45 6.97
C ARG A 61 -10.09 -0.62 7.96
N ILE A 62 -9.70 -0.22 9.17
CA ILE A 62 -9.23 -1.16 10.19
C ILE A 62 -10.41 -2.02 10.67
N THR A 63 -11.56 -1.41 10.95
CA THR A 63 -12.78 -2.13 11.34
C THR A 63 -13.19 -3.13 10.26
N ASP A 64 -13.33 -2.69 9.00
CA ASP A 64 -13.73 -3.56 7.88
C ASP A 64 -12.81 -4.77 7.75
N ASN A 65 -11.48 -4.55 7.76
CA ASN A 65 -10.49 -5.62 7.67
C ASN A 65 -10.57 -6.60 8.86
N LEU A 66 -10.82 -6.10 10.07
CA LEU A 66 -10.95 -6.96 11.24
C LEU A 66 -12.26 -7.75 11.18
N GLU A 67 -13.35 -7.16 10.70
CA GLU A 67 -14.64 -7.84 10.54
C GLU A 67 -14.60 -8.91 9.45
N GLU A 68 -13.82 -8.72 8.39
CA GLU A 68 -13.54 -9.77 7.39
C GLU A 68 -12.88 -11.01 8.01
N TRP A 69 -12.09 -10.85 9.09
CA TRP A 69 -11.35 -11.95 9.71
C TRP A 69 -12.03 -12.55 10.94
N PHE A 70 -12.73 -11.73 11.71
CA PHE A 70 -13.29 -12.13 13.01
C PHE A 70 -14.82 -12.08 13.03
N GLY A 71 -15.47 -11.55 11.99
CA GLY A 71 -16.87 -11.13 12.06
C GLY A 71 -17.03 -9.87 12.91
N SER A 72 -18.27 -9.50 13.23
CA SER A 72 -18.58 -8.25 13.96
C SER A 72 -17.73 -8.05 15.21
N LEU A 73 -17.23 -6.83 15.40
CA LEU A 73 -16.41 -6.47 16.56
C LEU A 73 -17.27 -6.31 17.82
N SER A 74 -16.70 -6.67 18.97
CA SER A 74 -17.27 -6.33 20.27
C SER A 74 -17.02 -4.87 20.64
N ALA A 75 -17.77 -4.33 21.61
CA ALA A 75 -17.55 -2.97 22.11
C ALA A 75 -16.11 -2.73 22.60
N GLN A 76 -15.50 -3.74 23.25
CA GLN A 76 -14.12 -3.64 23.71
C GLN A 76 -13.13 -3.60 22.54
N GLN A 77 -13.38 -4.35 21.47
CA GLN A 77 -12.56 -4.31 20.26
C GLN A 77 -12.69 -2.98 19.52
N GLU A 78 -13.88 -2.38 19.48
CA GLU A 78 -14.11 -1.03 18.93
C GLU A 78 -13.34 0.07 19.69
N ASP A 79 -13.26 -0.04 21.02
CA ASP A 79 -12.46 0.87 21.84
C ASP A 79 -10.96 0.72 21.52
N VAL A 80 -10.49 -0.52 21.34
CA VAL A 80 -9.11 -0.82 20.91
C VAL A 80 -8.82 -0.24 19.52
N VAL A 81 -9.73 -0.38 18.55
CA VAL A 81 -9.59 0.25 17.22
C VAL A 81 -9.51 1.77 17.34
N SER A 82 -10.30 2.38 18.22
CA SER A 82 -10.26 3.82 18.45
C SER A 82 -8.90 4.27 19.01
N GLN A 83 -8.31 3.51 19.94
CA GLN A 83 -6.96 3.77 20.45
C GLN A 83 -5.90 3.59 19.37
N TRP A 84 -5.99 2.51 18.59
CA TRP A 84 -5.11 2.23 17.47
C TRP A 84 -5.05 3.40 16.49
N VAL A 85 -6.20 3.83 15.98
CA VAL A 85 -6.30 4.92 15.02
C VAL A 85 -5.73 6.22 15.57
N ASN A 86 -5.91 6.50 16.87
CA ASN A 86 -5.39 7.70 17.51
C ASN A 86 -3.86 7.68 17.67
N GLU A 87 -3.27 6.51 17.89
CA GLU A 87 -1.82 6.37 18.07
C GLU A 87 -1.07 6.40 16.73
N MET A 88 -1.71 6.01 15.62
CA MET A 88 -1.10 6.03 14.29
C MET A 88 -0.71 7.45 13.84
N LYS A 89 0.40 7.52 13.08
CA LYS A 89 0.81 8.72 12.34
C LYS A 89 0.08 8.77 11.01
N VAL A 90 -0.52 9.92 10.71
CA VAL A 90 -1.14 10.17 9.39
C VAL A 90 -0.05 10.25 8.31
N THR A 91 -0.26 9.49 7.23
CA THR A 91 0.69 9.35 6.10
C THR A 91 0.15 9.91 4.79
N THR A 92 -1.08 10.42 4.75
CA THR A 92 -1.75 10.84 3.50
C THR A 92 -0.92 11.82 2.67
N ALA A 93 -0.37 12.88 3.29
CA ALA A 93 0.46 13.85 2.59
C ALA A 93 1.81 13.26 2.13
N ASP A 94 2.39 12.35 2.91
CA ASP A 94 3.64 11.69 2.55
C ASP A 94 3.45 10.74 1.36
N TRP A 95 2.28 10.10 1.27
CA TRP A 95 1.89 9.27 0.13
C TRP A 95 1.78 10.09 -1.16
N VAL A 96 1.17 11.27 -1.11
CA VAL A 96 1.13 12.20 -2.26
C VAL A 96 2.55 12.53 -2.72
N ALA A 97 3.44 12.86 -1.78
CA ALA A 97 4.85 13.15 -2.10
C ALA A 97 5.59 11.94 -2.66
N PHE A 98 5.30 10.72 -2.19
CA PHE A 98 5.89 9.49 -2.70
C PHE A 98 5.48 9.22 -4.15
N HIS A 99 4.21 9.41 -4.51
CA HIS A 99 3.75 9.23 -5.89
C HIS A 99 4.50 10.13 -6.88
N SER A 100 4.85 11.36 -6.49
CA SER A 100 5.71 12.22 -7.32
C SER A 100 7.13 11.67 -7.51
N ARG A 101 7.67 10.92 -6.54
CA ARG A 101 8.98 10.24 -6.68
C ARG A 101 8.87 9.01 -7.56
N LEU A 102 7.81 8.22 -7.39
CA LEU A 102 7.53 7.02 -8.18
C LEU A 102 7.50 7.32 -9.69
N ARG A 103 6.98 8.49 -10.08
CA ARG A 103 7.03 8.95 -11.47
C ARG A 103 8.45 8.96 -12.03
N ARG A 104 9.43 9.48 -11.27
CA ARG A 104 10.83 9.54 -11.72
C ARG A 104 11.43 8.15 -11.86
N GLU A 105 11.13 7.25 -10.94
CA GLU A 105 11.59 5.86 -11.01
C GLU A 105 10.99 5.14 -12.22
N LEU A 106 9.72 5.39 -12.56
CA LEU A 106 9.08 4.84 -13.75
C LEU A 106 9.63 5.45 -15.04
N THR A 107 9.92 6.76 -15.07
CA THR A 107 10.64 7.37 -16.19
C THR A 107 12.00 6.71 -16.39
N HIS A 108 12.78 6.54 -15.32
CA HIS A 108 14.06 5.84 -15.39
C HIS A 108 13.91 4.38 -15.85
N LEU A 109 12.90 3.65 -15.34
CA LEU A 109 12.61 2.30 -15.77
C LEU A 109 12.43 2.21 -17.30
N PHE A 110 11.68 3.14 -17.91
CA PHE A 110 11.48 3.15 -19.37
C PHE A 110 12.72 3.53 -20.18
N THR A 111 13.73 4.19 -19.59
CA THR A 111 15.04 4.37 -20.26
C THR A 111 15.83 3.06 -20.33
N LEU A 112 15.49 2.09 -19.47
CA LEU A 112 16.12 0.77 -19.42
C LEU A 112 15.38 -0.27 -20.27
N ARG A 113 14.28 0.10 -20.96
CA ARG A 113 13.37 -0.84 -21.65
C ARG A 113 14.00 -1.75 -22.71
N HIS A 114 15.19 -1.41 -23.21
CA HIS A 114 15.95 -2.22 -24.18
C HIS A 114 17.08 -3.03 -23.53
N ASN A 115 17.15 -3.05 -22.20
CA ASN A 115 18.07 -3.84 -21.40
C ASN A 115 17.27 -4.68 -20.40
N GLU A 116 16.96 -5.93 -20.78
CA GLU A 116 16.14 -6.85 -19.99
C GLU A 116 16.60 -7.00 -18.55
N ALA A 117 17.91 -7.18 -18.35
CA ALA A 117 18.47 -7.43 -17.03
C ALA A 117 18.27 -6.23 -16.10
N LEU A 118 18.58 -5.01 -16.58
CA LEU A 118 18.41 -3.79 -15.79
C LEU A 118 16.94 -3.41 -15.60
N PHE A 119 16.12 -3.54 -16.65
CA PHE A 119 14.68 -3.27 -16.57
C PHE A 119 14.00 -4.18 -15.56
N SER A 120 14.24 -5.49 -15.65
CA SER A 120 13.61 -6.49 -14.78
C SER A 120 14.03 -6.29 -13.33
N ALA A 121 15.31 -6.01 -13.07
CA ALA A 121 15.80 -5.71 -11.73
C ALA A 121 15.15 -4.44 -11.14
N GLN A 122 15.05 -3.35 -11.92
CA GLN A 122 14.44 -2.11 -11.48
C GLN A 122 12.92 -2.25 -11.26
N LEU A 123 12.21 -2.93 -12.14
CA LEU A 123 10.78 -3.19 -12.00
C LEU A 123 10.50 -4.07 -10.77
N GLN A 124 11.31 -5.11 -10.57
CA GLN A 124 11.23 -5.97 -9.39
C GLN A 124 11.43 -5.17 -8.09
N ALA A 125 12.42 -4.28 -8.06
CA ALA A 125 12.68 -3.38 -6.95
C ALA A 125 11.47 -2.47 -6.64
N LEU A 126 10.84 -1.91 -7.67
CA LEU A 126 9.64 -1.06 -7.55
C LEU A 126 8.43 -1.82 -7.00
N LEU A 127 8.25 -3.09 -7.38
CA LEU A 127 7.09 -3.90 -6.98
C LEU A 127 7.25 -4.55 -5.61
N PHE A 128 8.44 -5.03 -5.25
CA PHE A 128 8.65 -5.80 -4.03
C PHE A 128 9.33 -5.04 -2.90
N ALA A 129 10.04 -3.97 -3.21
CA ALA A 129 10.69 -3.14 -2.21
C ALA A 129 10.36 -1.65 -2.43
N PRO A 130 9.08 -1.26 -2.53
CA PRO A 130 8.70 0.14 -2.74
C PRO A 130 9.20 1.06 -1.63
N GLU A 131 9.37 0.52 -0.41
CA GLU A 131 9.87 1.26 0.75
C GLU A 131 11.30 1.81 0.57
N GLN A 132 12.09 1.22 -0.32
CA GLN A 132 13.44 1.74 -0.61
C GLN A 132 13.37 3.14 -1.26
N PHE A 133 12.27 3.44 -1.94
CA PHE A 133 12.02 4.71 -2.62
C PHE A 133 11.25 5.72 -1.73
N TYR A 134 10.88 5.34 -0.51
CA TYR A 134 10.22 6.23 0.44
C TYR A 134 11.15 7.35 0.91
N SER A 135 10.57 8.50 1.25
CA SER A 135 11.31 9.49 2.03
C SER A 135 11.67 8.93 3.41
N PRO A 136 12.74 9.40 4.06
CA PRO A 136 13.06 8.99 5.42
C PRO A 136 11.89 9.20 6.40
N VAL A 137 11.13 10.28 6.22
CA VAL A 137 9.94 10.60 7.02
C VAL A 137 8.84 9.57 6.81
N LEU A 138 8.51 9.25 5.55
CA LEU A 138 7.48 8.27 5.23
C LEU A 138 7.86 6.88 5.74
N ARG A 139 9.12 6.48 5.55
CA ARG A 139 9.65 5.21 6.07
C ARG A 139 9.51 5.13 7.59
N ALA A 140 9.91 6.16 8.33
CA ALA A 140 9.79 6.18 9.78
C ALA A 140 8.33 6.10 10.25
N LYS A 141 7.41 6.81 9.59
CA LYS A 141 5.97 6.72 9.88
C LYS A 141 5.40 5.34 9.59
N PHE A 142 5.81 4.70 8.49
CA PHE A 142 5.41 3.34 8.17
C PHE A 142 5.86 2.33 9.21
N GLN A 143 7.15 2.36 9.57
CA GLN A 143 7.72 1.48 10.58
C GLN A 143 7.02 1.66 11.94
N TYR A 144 6.79 2.92 12.34
CA TYR A 144 6.03 3.21 13.55
C TYR A 144 4.60 2.66 13.47
N ASN A 145 3.88 2.93 12.39
CA ASN A 145 2.50 2.48 12.23
C ASN A 145 2.40 0.95 12.17
N GLN A 146 3.40 0.25 11.62
CA GLN A 146 3.47 -1.20 11.64
C GLN A 146 3.56 -1.72 13.07
N ALA A 147 4.48 -1.19 13.88
CA ALA A 147 4.62 -1.58 15.29
C ALA A 147 3.34 -1.30 16.10
N ILE A 148 2.67 -0.18 15.83
CA ILE A 148 1.36 0.13 16.42
C ILE A 148 0.30 -0.90 16.01
N SER A 149 0.29 -1.27 14.73
CA SER A 149 -0.66 -2.27 14.20
C SER A 149 -0.45 -3.64 14.84
N ASP A 150 0.80 -4.09 14.97
CA ASP A 150 1.14 -5.37 15.59
C ASP A 150 0.70 -5.42 17.05
N LYS A 151 0.95 -4.33 17.80
CA LYS A 151 0.53 -4.17 19.20
C LYS A 151 -0.99 -4.34 19.35
N TYR A 152 -1.77 -3.58 18.58
CA TYR A 152 -3.23 -3.59 18.74
C TYR A 152 -3.90 -4.82 18.14
N LEU A 153 -3.32 -5.43 17.10
CA LEU A 153 -3.82 -6.71 16.59
C LEU A 153 -3.74 -7.81 17.66
N VAL A 154 -2.66 -7.88 18.43
CA VAL A 154 -2.55 -8.81 19.56
C VAL A 154 -3.62 -8.56 20.61
N GLU A 155 -3.96 -7.30 20.87
CA GLU A 155 -5.01 -6.93 21.82
C GLU A 155 -6.40 -7.34 21.31
N ILE A 156 -6.71 -7.08 20.03
CA ILE A 156 -7.95 -7.54 19.39
C ILE A 156 -8.11 -9.06 19.48
N VAL A 157 -7.03 -9.81 19.20
CA VAL A 157 -7.03 -11.28 19.27
C VAL A 157 -7.22 -11.78 20.70
N ARG A 158 -6.64 -11.13 21.70
CA ARG A 158 -6.87 -11.48 23.13
C ARG A 158 -8.32 -11.28 23.56
N LEU A 159 -9.01 -10.33 22.94
CA LEU A 159 -10.43 -10.05 23.19
C LEU A 159 -11.37 -10.88 22.31
N ALA A 160 -10.84 -11.74 21.42
CA ALA A 160 -11.65 -12.53 20.52
C ALA A 160 -12.44 -13.60 21.29
N SER A 161 -13.74 -13.66 21.05
CA SER A 161 -14.59 -14.74 21.58
C SER A 161 -14.39 -16.05 20.84
N ASP A 162 -14.80 -17.17 21.43
CA ASP A 162 -14.78 -18.49 20.77
C ASP A 162 -15.49 -18.48 19.41
N LYS A 163 -16.57 -17.69 19.27
CA LYS A 163 -17.28 -17.50 18.00
C LYS A 163 -16.41 -16.82 16.95
N GLN A 164 -15.69 -15.76 17.33
CA GLN A 164 -14.80 -15.03 16.41
C GLN A 164 -13.56 -15.89 16.05
N ILE A 165 -13.04 -16.68 16.99
CA ILE A 165 -11.97 -17.66 16.73
C ILE A 165 -12.45 -18.74 15.76
N ALA A 166 -13.68 -19.24 15.92
CA ALA A 166 -14.27 -20.19 15.00
C ALA A 166 -14.48 -19.59 13.60
N TYR A 167 -14.94 -18.34 13.51
CA TYR A 167 -15.10 -17.61 12.25
C TYR A 167 -13.76 -17.47 11.51
N PHE A 168 -12.72 -17.00 12.21
CA PHE A 168 -11.38 -16.86 11.65
C PHE A 168 -10.81 -18.17 11.09
N ARG A 169 -11.13 -19.31 11.72
CA ARG A 169 -10.69 -20.64 11.26
C ARG A 169 -11.54 -21.23 10.15
N GLY A 170 -12.77 -20.73 9.97
CA GLY A 170 -13.74 -21.25 8.99
C GLY A 170 -13.86 -20.42 7.72
N GLY A 171 -13.20 -19.27 7.64
CA GLY A 171 -13.08 -18.48 6.42
C GLY A 171 -11.93 -18.97 5.55
N ASP A 172 -12.22 -20.00 4.73
CA ASP A 172 -11.43 -20.34 3.53
C ASP A 172 -12.10 -19.77 2.27
#